data_AF-A0A943IP31-F1
#
_entry.id   AF-A0A943IP31-F1
#
_cell.length_a   1.000
_cell.length_b   1.000
_cell.length_c   1.000
_cell.angle_alpha   90.00
_cell.angle_beta   90.00
_cell.angle_gamma   90.00
#
_symmetry.space_group_name_H-M   'P 1'
#
loop_
_entity.id
_entity.type
_entity.pdbx_description
1 polymer ?
#
loop_
_entity_poly.entity_id
_entity_poly.type
_entity_poly.pdbx_seq_one_letter_code
_entity_poly.pdbx_strand_id
1 'polypeptide(L)'
;KKTDHSLQIEQLQKEISKLTMRESRIKEAYEAGVDTLEEYKNNKDRLVSDRLELTAALSQLLQKEQAEQPDTEEILKEIRSVSDVLKNPDVGYEEKGNLIRSVVEQIIYDKESGKMSFDIIIS
;
A
#
# COMPACT_ATOMS: atom_id res chain seq x y z
N LYS A 1 8.45 6.90 8.49
CA LYS A 1 9.32 5.69 8.53
C LYS A 1 8.79 4.74 7.47
N LYS A 2 9.61 4.16 6.58
CA LYS A 2 9.11 3.08 5.70
C LYS A 2 8.71 1.89 6.59
N THR A 3 7.54 1.31 6.35
CA THR A 3 7.09 0.08 7.00
C THR A 3 7.99 -1.08 6.59
N ASP A 4 8.09 -2.12 7.42
CA ASP A 4 8.85 -3.34 7.08
C ASP A 4 8.33 -3.97 5.77
N HIS A 5 7.00 -3.91 5.57
CA HIS A 5 6.33 -4.34 4.34
C HIS A 5 6.72 -3.55 3.10
N SER A 6 6.84 -2.22 3.19
CA SER A 6 7.29 -1.37 2.09
C SER A 6 8.71 -1.74 1.61
N LEU A 7 9.62 -2.05 2.54
CA LEU A 7 10.97 -2.49 2.18
C LEU A 7 10.98 -3.86 1.51
N GLN A 8 10.17 -4.80 2.01
CA GLN A 8 10.03 -6.14 1.41
C GLN A 8 9.42 -6.08 0.00
N ILE A 9 8.44 -5.20 -0.23
CA ILE A 9 7.84 -4.96 -1.55
C ILE A 9 8.89 -4.42 -2.54
N GLU A 10 9.68 -3.44 -2.14
CA GLU A 10 10.78 -2.89 -2.98
C GLU A 10 11.80 -3.98 -3.35
N GLN A 11 12.13 -4.87 -2.41
CA GLN A 11 13.04 -5.99 -2.64
C GLN A 11 12.45 -7.00 -3.65
N LEU A 12 11.19 -7.39 -3.48
CA LEU A 12 10.52 -8.32 -4.40
C LEU A 12 10.42 -7.74 -5.82
N GLN A 13 10.05 -6.46 -5.95
CA GLN A 13 10.02 -5.78 -7.25
C GLN A 13 11.40 -5.78 -7.91
N LYS A 14 12.46 -5.55 -7.13
CA LYS A 14 13.84 -5.61 -7.63
C LYS A 14 14.22 -7.02 -8.10
N GLU A 15 13.88 -8.06 -7.36
CA GLU A 15 14.14 -9.45 -7.80
C GLU A 15 13.36 -9.81 -9.06
N ILE A 16 12.09 -9.41 -9.17
CA ILE A 16 11.28 -9.58 -10.39
C ILE A 16 11.96 -8.88 -11.58
N SER A 17 12.45 -7.65 -11.40
CA SER A 17 13.16 -6.93 -12.48
C SER A 17 14.44 -7.63 -12.94
N LYS A 18 15.16 -8.30 -12.02
CA LYS A 18 16.34 -9.10 -12.36
C LYS A 18 15.98 -10.33 -13.19
N LEU A 19 14.79 -10.90 -13.00
CA LEU A 19 14.33 -12.02 -13.83
C LEU A 19 14.20 -11.60 -15.29
N THR A 20 13.72 -10.39 -15.58
CA THR A 20 13.65 -9.85 -16.96
C THR A 20 15.04 -9.81 -17.61
N MET A 21 16.07 -9.38 -16.87
CA MET A 21 17.45 -9.39 -17.36
C MET A 21 17.98 -10.81 -17.62
N ARG A 22 17.64 -11.77 -16.75
CA ARG A 22 17.98 -13.19 -16.97
C ARG A 22 17.27 -13.75 -18.20
N GLU A 23 16.02 -13.36 -18.41
CA GLU A 23 15.21 -13.76 -19.55
C GLU A 23 15.82 -13.29 -20.89
N SER A 24 16.38 -12.07 -20.93
CA SER A 24 17.16 -11.58 -22.09
C SER A 24 18.41 -12.42 -22.31
N ARG A 25 19.19 -12.67 -21.26
CA ARG A 25 20.45 -13.42 -21.37
C ARG A 25 20.26 -14.85 -21.86
N ILE A 26 19.25 -15.57 -21.39
CA ILE A 26 18.99 -16.93 -21.88
C ILE A 26 18.52 -16.93 -23.34
N LYS A 27 17.83 -15.86 -23.78
CA LYS A 27 17.41 -15.69 -25.17
C LYS A 27 18.62 -15.45 -26.07
N GLU A 28 19.52 -14.57 -25.64
CA GLU A 28 20.78 -14.29 -26.35
C GLU A 28 21.67 -15.54 -26.44
N ALA A 29 21.78 -16.32 -25.36
CA ALA A 29 22.55 -17.57 -25.36
C ALA A 29 22.00 -18.60 -26.36
N TYR A 30 20.67 -18.74 -26.44
CA TYR A 30 20.01 -19.59 -27.43
C TYR A 30 20.22 -19.06 -28.87
N GLU A 31 20.06 -17.76 -29.10
CA GLU A 31 20.25 -17.13 -30.42
C GLU A 31 21.70 -17.22 -30.90
N ALA A 32 22.67 -17.17 -29.98
CA ALA A 32 24.10 -17.39 -30.26
C ALA A 32 24.47 -18.87 -30.47
N GLY A 33 23.51 -19.80 -30.28
CA GLY A 33 23.72 -21.24 -30.40
C GLY A 33 24.56 -21.84 -29.28
N VAL A 34 24.70 -21.15 -28.14
CA VAL A 34 25.37 -21.64 -26.94
C VAL A 34 24.49 -22.68 -26.23
N ASP A 35 23.20 -22.36 -26.09
CA ASP A 35 22.20 -23.25 -25.51
C ASP A 35 21.43 -24.01 -26.59
N THR A 36 21.07 -25.25 -26.30
CA THR A 36 20.11 -26.03 -27.10
C THR A 36 18.67 -25.55 -26.87
N LEU A 37 17.75 -25.94 -27.76
CA LEU A 37 16.32 -25.65 -27.59
C LEU A 37 15.74 -26.25 -26.29
N GLU A 38 16.22 -27.42 -25.89
CA GLU A 38 15.78 -28.10 -24.67
C GLU A 38 16.27 -27.37 -23.41
N GLU A 39 17.54 -26.94 -23.40
CA GLU A 39 18.10 -26.11 -22.33
C GLU A 39 17.38 -24.76 -22.22
N TYR A 40 17.12 -24.10 -23.36
CA TYR A 40 16.38 -22.85 -23.39
C TYR A 40 14.97 -23.00 -22.81
N LYS A 41 14.26 -24.08 -23.17
CA LYS A 41 12.93 -24.40 -22.62
C LYS A 41 12.98 -24.59 -21.11
N ASN A 42 13.91 -25.41 -20.61
CA ASN A 42 14.07 -25.65 -19.17
C ASN A 42 14.41 -24.36 -18.41
N ASN A 43 15.28 -23.52 -18.96
CA ASN A 43 15.63 -22.22 -18.39
C ASN A 43 14.42 -21.28 -18.34
N LYS A 44 13.60 -21.28 -19.39
CA LYS A 44 12.37 -20.49 -19.46
C LYS A 44 11.34 -20.94 -18.44
N ASP A 45 11.12 -22.24 -18.31
CA ASP A 45 10.16 -22.81 -17.35
C ASP A 45 10.54 -22.46 -15.90
N ARG A 46 11.84 -22.53 -15.56
CA ARG A 46 12.34 -22.10 -14.24
C ARG A 46 12.08 -20.62 -13.98
N LEU A 47 12.39 -19.73 -14.94
CA LEU A 47 12.13 -18.29 -14.78
C LEU A 47 10.64 -17.96 -14.64
N VAL A 48 9.76 -18.70 -15.31
CA VAL A 48 8.31 -18.53 -15.18
C VAL A 48 7.85 -18.95 -13.78
N SER A 49 8.36 -20.07 -13.26
CA SER A 49 8.08 -20.51 -11.89
C SER A 49 8.53 -19.48 -10.85
N ASP A 50 9.78 -19.03 -10.94
CA ASP A 50 10.33 -18.00 -10.04
C ASP A 50 9.51 -16.71 -10.08
N ARG A 51 9.09 -16.27 -11.28
CA ARG A 51 8.27 -15.06 -11.45
C ARG A 51 6.90 -15.22 -10.82
N LEU A 52 6.27 -16.38 -10.95
CA LEU A 52 4.97 -16.67 -10.35
C LEU A 52 5.06 -16.62 -8.82
N GLU A 53 6.07 -17.26 -8.24
CA GLU A 53 6.28 -17.27 -6.79
C GLU A 53 6.52 -15.86 -6.23
N LEU A 54 7.40 -15.08 -6.86
CA LEU A 54 7.68 -13.71 -6.43
C LEU A 54 6.47 -12.78 -6.58
N THR A 55 5.69 -12.94 -7.65
CA THR A 55 4.48 -12.13 -7.89
C THR A 55 3.37 -12.49 -6.90
N ALA A 56 3.24 -13.77 -6.54
CA ALA A 56 2.31 -14.21 -5.51
C ALA A 56 2.67 -13.63 -4.13
N ALA A 57 3.96 -13.67 -3.75
CA ALA A 57 4.45 -13.07 -2.51
C ALA A 57 4.22 -11.55 -2.48
N LEU A 58 4.48 -10.86 -3.61
CA LEU A 58 4.22 -9.43 -3.75
C LEU A 58 2.73 -9.11 -3.54
N SER A 59 1.84 -9.87 -4.18
CA SER A 59 0.39 -9.68 -4.09
C SER A 59 -0.13 -9.87 -2.68
N GLN A 60 0.42 -10.85 -1.94
CA GLN A 60 0.08 -11.07 -0.53
C GLN A 60 0.51 -9.92 0.36
N LEU A 61 1.71 -9.35 0.14
CA LEU A 61 2.17 -8.20 0.92
C LEU A 61 1.34 -6.95 0.60
N LEU A 62 1.00 -6.71 -0.66
CA LEU A 62 0.13 -5.59 -1.05
C LEU A 62 -1.27 -5.72 -0.43
N GLN A 63 -1.84 -6.93 -0.37
CA GLN A 63 -3.11 -7.15 0.32
C GLN A 63 -3.02 -6.89 1.82
N LYS A 64 -1.91 -7.25 2.47
CA LYS A 64 -1.72 -6.95 3.89
C LYS A 64 -1.61 -5.46 4.14
N GLU A 65 -0.82 -4.76 3.31
CA GLU A 65 -0.67 -3.30 3.40
C GLU A 65 -2.01 -2.59 3.15
N GLN A 66 -2.83 -3.11 2.24
CA GLN A 66 -4.17 -2.58 1.97
C GLN A 66 -5.21 -2.98 3.03
N ALA A 67 -5.06 -4.10 3.73
CA ALA A 67 -5.93 -4.47 4.85
C ALA A 67 -5.58 -3.71 6.15
N GLU A 68 -4.35 -3.22 6.27
CA GLU A 68 -3.91 -2.35 7.36
C GLU A 68 -4.31 -0.88 7.15
N GLN A 69 -4.70 -0.49 5.93
CA GLN A 69 -5.27 0.82 5.64
C GLN A 69 -6.80 0.69 5.46
N PRO A 70 -7.63 1.36 6.27
CA PRO A 70 -9.06 1.39 6.02
C PRO A 70 -9.38 1.95 4.64
N ASP A 71 -10.47 1.44 4.08
CA ASP A 71 -10.92 1.84 2.76
C ASP A 71 -11.31 3.32 2.79
N THR A 72 -10.75 4.10 1.87
CA THR A 72 -11.12 5.51 1.66
C THR A 72 -12.63 5.74 1.59
N GLU A 73 -13.41 4.76 1.13
CA GLU A 73 -14.87 4.85 1.09
C GLU A 73 -15.55 4.61 2.46
N GLU A 74 -14.96 3.79 3.34
CA GLU A 74 -15.37 3.68 4.76
C GLU A 74 -15.04 4.95 5.53
N ILE A 75 -13.86 5.52 5.32
CA ILE A 75 -13.45 6.76 5.97
C ILE A 75 -14.37 7.91 5.55
N LEU A 76 -14.74 8.01 4.27
CA LEU A 76 -15.71 9.02 3.81
C LEU A 76 -17.09 8.84 4.44
N LYS A 77 -17.50 7.61 4.75
CA LYS A 77 -18.75 7.33 5.49
C LYS A 77 -18.62 7.75 6.96
N GLU A 78 -17.49 7.47 7.60
CA GLU A 78 -17.22 7.95 8.96
C GLU A 78 -17.22 9.47 9.05
N ILE A 79 -16.56 10.18 8.12
CA ILE A 79 -16.52 11.65 8.11
C ILE A 79 -17.93 12.24 7.92
N ARG A 80 -18.76 11.63 7.06
CA ARG A 80 -20.16 12.03 6.89
C ARG A 80 -20.95 11.83 8.18
N SER A 81 -20.81 10.66 8.80
CA SER A 81 -21.40 10.34 10.11
C SER A 81 -20.98 11.34 11.18
N VAL A 82 -19.69 11.69 11.25
CA VAL A 82 -19.17 12.69 12.20
C VAL A 82 -19.79 14.06 11.96
N SER A 83 -19.86 14.54 10.72
CA SER A 83 -20.54 15.80 10.39
C SER A 83 -22.01 15.77 10.82
N ASP A 84 -22.70 14.65 10.62
CA ASP A 84 -24.11 14.49 10.95
C ASP A 84 -24.32 14.50 12.47
N VAL A 85 -23.49 13.80 13.23
CA VAL A 85 -23.51 13.78 14.70
C VAL A 85 -23.17 15.17 15.27
N LEU A 86 -22.19 15.88 14.68
CA LEU A 86 -21.81 17.23 15.13
C LEU A 86 -22.93 18.25 14.88
N LYS A 87 -23.65 18.15 13.77
CA LYS A 87 -24.78 19.03 13.42
C LYS A 87 -26.08 18.66 14.13
N ASN A 88 -26.20 17.45 14.66
CA ASN A 88 -27.40 17.00 15.34
C ASN A 88 -27.58 17.75 16.69
N PRO A 89 -28.70 18.49 16.89
CA PRO A 89 -28.96 19.19 18.14
C PRO A 89 -29.35 18.27 19.31
N ASP A 90 -29.76 17.03 19.04
CA ASP A 90 -30.18 16.04 20.05
C ASP A 90 -29.00 15.28 20.68
N VAL A 91 -27.80 15.41 20.10
CA VAL A 91 -26.57 14.78 20.60
C VAL A 91 -25.88 15.73 21.58
N GLY A 92 -25.53 15.22 22.76
CA GLY A 92 -24.84 15.98 23.80
C GLY A 92 -23.41 16.38 23.41
N TYR A 93 -22.91 17.47 24.00
CA TYR A 93 -21.53 17.95 23.76
C TYR A 93 -20.45 16.93 24.16
N GLU A 94 -20.76 16.03 25.10
CA GLU A 94 -19.84 14.99 25.54
C GLU A 94 -19.59 13.94 24.46
N GLU A 95 -20.65 13.42 23.83
CA GLU A 95 -20.54 12.50 22.69
C GLU A 95 -19.85 13.14 21.49
N LYS A 96 -20.18 14.41 21.19
CA LYS A 96 -19.48 15.20 20.15
C LYS A 96 -17.99 15.33 20.44
N GLY A 97 -17.64 15.59 21.71
CA GLY A 97 -16.25 15.70 22.14
C GLY A 97 -15.49 14.37 22.05
N ASN A 98 -16.14 13.25 22.40
CA ASN A 98 -15.55 11.92 22.26
C ASN A 98 -15.30 11.56 20.80
N LEU A 99 -16.24 11.92 19.92
CA LEU A 99 -16.12 11.71 18.48
C LEU A 99 -14.99 12.54 17.86
N ILE A 100 -14.88 13.83 18.19
CA ILE A 100 -13.78 14.69 17.71
C ILE A 100 -12.41 14.11 18.10
N ARG A 101 -12.29 13.57 19.33
CA ARG A 101 -11.04 12.97 19.80
C ARG A 101 -10.67 11.67 19.09
N SER A 102 -11.61 10.98 18.44
CA SER A 102 -11.29 9.76 17.70
C SER A 102 -10.75 10.04 16.29
N VAL A 103 -11.04 11.21 15.71
CA VAL A 103 -10.68 11.56 14.32
C VAL A 103 -9.57 12.60 14.21
N VAL A 104 -9.38 13.45 15.24
CA VAL A 104 -8.42 14.55 15.19
C VAL A 104 -7.12 14.14 15.87
N GLU A 105 -6.00 14.23 15.15
CA GLU A 105 -4.66 13.97 15.72
C GLU A 105 -4.13 15.19 16.47
N GLN A 106 -4.27 16.39 15.87
CA GLN A 106 -3.75 17.62 16.44
C GLN A 106 -4.70 18.79 16.24
N ILE A 107 -4.76 19.66 17.26
CA ILE A 107 -5.51 20.91 17.23
C ILE A 107 -4.52 22.05 17.45
N ILE A 108 -4.38 22.94 16.46
CA ILE A 108 -3.47 24.08 16.51
C ILE A 108 -4.31 25.35 16.62
N TYR A 109 -4.09 26.12 17.68
CA TYR A 109 -4.70 27.44 17.84
C TYR A 109 -3.65 28.53 17.63
N ASP A 110 -3.86 29.34 16.61
CA ASP A 110 -3.05 30.53 16.34
C ASP A 110 -3.68 31.73 17.04
N LYS A 111 -2.99 32.23 18.07
CA LYS A 111 -3.42 33.36 18.89
C LYS A 111 -3.35 34.70 18.18
N GLU A 112 -2.46 34.87 17.20
CA GLU A 112 -2.31 36.13 16.46
C GLU A 112 -3.42 36.29 15.42
N SER A 113 -3.76 35.21 14.71
CA SER A 113 -4.83 35.23 13.70
C SER A 113 -6.22 34.89 14.27
N GLY A 114 -6.29 34.37 15.49
CA GLY A 114 -7.52 33.87 16.11
C GLY A 114 -8.09 32.62 15.45
N LYS A 115 -7.28 31.92 14.64
CA LYS A 115 -7.71 30.74 13.87
C LYS A 115 -7.41 29.44 14.59
N MET A 116 -8.26 28.45 14.35
CA MET A 116 -8.14 27.10 14.88
C MET A 116 -8.05 26.13 13.70
N SER A 117 -6.95 25.39 13.63
CA SER A 117 -6.66 24.40 12.61
C SER A 117 -6.73 23.00 13.24
N PHE A 118 -7.29 22.06 12.49
CA PHE A 118 -7.44 20.67 12.92
C PHE A 118 -6.69 19.80 11.94
N ASP A 119 -5.69 19.08 12.43
CA ASP A 119 -5.00 18.06 11.67
C ASP A 119 -5.74 16.74 11.90
N ILE A 120 -6.42 16.29 10.86
CA ILE A 120 -7.24 15.07 10.86
C ILE A 120 -6.38 14.00 10.21
N ILE A 121 -5.99 12.96 10.97
CA ILE A 121 -5.48 11.75 10.33
C ILE A 121 -6.68 10.98 9.82
N ILE A 122 -6.75 10.91 8.51
CA ILE A 122 -7.47 9.86 7.83
C ILE A 122 -6.51 8.67 7.80
N SER A 123 -6.57 7.86 8.86
CA SER A 123 -5.95 6.53 8.86
C SER A 123 -6.86 5.68 8.01
#